data_AF-A0A9D9EFJ0-F1
#
_entry.id   AF-A0A9D9EFJ0-F1
#
_cell.length_a   1.000
_cell.length_b   1.000
_cell.length_c   1.000
_cell.angle_alpha   90.00
_cell.angle_beta   90.00
_cell.angle_gamma   90.00
#
_symmetry.space_group_name_H-M   'P 1'
#
loop_
_entity.id
_entity.type
_entity.pdbx_description
1 polymer ?
#
loop_
_entity_poly.entity_id
_entity_poly.type
_entity_poly.pdbx_seq_one_letter_code
_entity_poly.pdbx_strand_id
1 'polypeptide(L)' 'MEKINELPEALCTDEAVCFIADRYHVTPQQLLRYFLYGETSIPLEANEVEILNGLSGQVKEDTITNIKSR' A
#
# COMPACT_ATOMS: atom_id res chain seq x y z
N MET A 1 1.66 -21.26 -10.87
CA MET A 1 0.61 -20.49 -10.17
C MET A 1 1.19 -19.16 -9.80
N GLU A 2 0.57 -18.12 -10.33
CA GLU A 2 1.05 -16.75 -10.35
C GLU A 2 1.16 -16.21 -8.92
N LYS A 3 2.31 -15.58 -8.61
CA LYS A 3 2.59 -14.97 -7.31
C LYS A 3 1.42 -14.05 -6.97
N ILE A 4 0.66 -14.43 -5.94
CA ILE A 4 -0.28 -13.53 -5.30
C ILE A 4 0.59 -12.34 -4.90
N ASN A 5 0.33 -11.21 -5.54
CA ASN A 5 1.02 -9.98 -5.25
C ASN A 5 0.38 -9.42 -3.97
N GLU A 6 0.59 -10.15 -2.89
CA GLU A 6 0.05 -9.87 -1.56
C GLU A 6 0.72 -8.58 -1.15
N LEU A 7 -0.02 -7.48 -1.30
CA LEU A 7 0.34 -6.25 -0.63
C LEU A 7 0.63 -6.61 0.83
N PRO A 8 1.72 -6.08 1.38
CA PRO A 8 2.09 -6.32 2.77
C PRO A 8 0.85 -6.14 3.64
N GLU A 9 0.44 -7.21 4.33
CA GLU A 9 -0.79 -7.21 5.13
C GLU A 9 -0.78 -6.06 6.15
N ALA A 10 0.43 -5.71 6.63
CA ALA A 10 0.71 -4.54 7.45
C ALA A 10 0.18 -3.21 6.88
N LEU A 11 0.30 -2.98 5.56
CA LEU A 11 -0.26 -1.78 4.93
C LEU A 11 -1.78 -1.88 4.76
N CYS A 12 -2.31 -3.09 4.56
CA CYS A 12 -3.77 -3.27 4.43
C CYS A 12 -4.49 -3.09 5.77
N THR A 13 -3.80 -3.35 6.89
CA THR A 13 -4.28 -3.13 8.25
C THR A 13 -3.94 -1.75 8.81
N ASP A 14 -3.20 -0.92 8.07
CA ASP A 14 -2.82 0.41 8.50
C ASP A 14 -4.07 1.32 8.62
N GLU A 15 -4.15 2.07 9.71
CA GLU A 15 -5.31 2.92 10.00
C GLU A 15 -5.52 4.00 8.94
N ALA A 16 -4.44 4.58 8.40
CA ALA A 16 -4.55 5.61 7.38
C ALA A 16 -4.98 5.03 6.03
N VAL A 17 -4.47 3.85 5.66
CA VAL A 17 -4.93 3.14 4.45
C VAL A 17 -6.40 2.74 4.58
N CYS A 18 -6.82 2.23 5.74
CA CYS A 18 -8.21 1.88 5.99
C CYS A 18 -9.14 3.10 5.92
N PHE A 19 -8.72 4.22 6.52
CA PHE A 19 -9.47 5.48 6.48
C PHE A 19 -9.64 6.02 5.05
N ILE A 20 -8.56 6.01 4.25
CA ILE A 20 -8.62 6.44 2.85
C ILE A 20 -9.49 5.45 2.05
N ALA A 21 -9.33 4.15 2.26
CA ALA A 21 -10.09 3.13 1.55
C ALA A 21 -11.60 3.24 1.81
N ASP A 22 -11.99 3.46 3.07
CA ASP A 22 -13.38 3.71 3.46
C ASP A 22 -13.97 4.94 2.75
N ARG A 23 -13.20 6.03 2.69
CA ARG A 23 -13.59 7.26 1.96
C ARG A 23 -13.91 7.01 0.48
N TYR A 24 -13.16 6.12 -0.17
CA TYR A 24 -13.38 5.76 -1.57
C TYR A 24 -14.27 4.53 -1.76
N HIS A 25 -14.86 3.99 -0.69
CA HIS A 25 -15.67 2.76 -0.70
C HIS A 25 -14.97 1.56 -1.36
N VAL A 26 -13.65 1.47 -1.18
CA VAL A 26 -12.83 0.36 -1.68
C VAL A 26 -12.22 -0.40 -0.51
N THR A 27 -11.72 -1.61 -0.77
CA THR A 27 -10.91 -2.30 0.22
C THR A 27 -9.49 -1.70 0.29
N PRO A 28 -8.80 -1.75 1.43
CA PRO A 28 -7.41 -1.31 1.57
C PRO A 28 -6.48 -1.96 0.54
N GLN A 29 -6.70 -3.25 0.27
CA GLN A 29 -5.98 -4.00 -0.76
C GLN A 29 -6.21 -3.43 -2.16
N GLN A 30 -7.46 -3.10 -2.50
CA GLN A 30 -7.78 -2.47 -3.77
C GLN A 30 -7.14 -1.09 -3.87
N LEU A 31 -7.30 -0.23 -2.85
CA LEU A 31 -6.69 1.10 -2.81
C LEU A 31 -5.19 1.05 -3.10
N LEU A 32 -4.47 0.16 -2.43
CA LEU A 32 -3.04 -0.01 -2.62
C LEU A 32 -2.69 -0.62 -3.99
N ARG A 33 -3.50 -1.54 -4.54
CA ARG A 33 -3.30 -2.03 -5.91
C ARG A 33 -3.45 -0.90 -6.92
N TYR A 34 -4.47 -0.09 -6.73
CA TYR A 34 -4.72 1.08 -7.57
C TYR A 34 -3.58 2.10 -7.48
N PHE A 35 -3.05 2.31 -6.28
CA PHE A 35 -1.91 3.20 -6.05
C PHE A 35 -0.59 2.66 -6.64
N LEU A 36 -0.27 1.38 -6.43
CA LEU A 36 1.00 0.79 -6.88
C LEU A 36 1.02 0.45 -8.38
N TYR A 37 -0.10 -0.06 -8.90
CA TYR A 37 -0.20 -0.53 -10.29
C TYR A 37 -0.83 0.48 -11.23
N GLY A 38 -1.43 1.56 -10.70
CA GLY A 38 -2.16 2.53 -11.50
C GLY A 38 -3.38 1.92 -12.20
N GLU A 39 -3.93 0.80 -11.68
CA GLU A 39 -5.05 0.06 -12.29
C GLU A 39 -6.33 0.90 -12.41
N THR A 40 -6.45 2.02 -11.68
CA THR A 40 -7.59 2.94 -11.74
C THR A 40 -7.19 4.33 -11.24
N SER A 41 -7.88 5.33 -11.78
CA SER A 41 -7.70 6.73 -11.42
C SER A 41 -8.60 7.09 -10.24
N ILE A 42 -8.25 6.64 -9.03
CA ILE A 42 -8.84 7.21 -7.81
C ILE A 42 -8.33 8.64 -7.67
N PRO A 43 -9.20 9.66 -7.55
CA PRO A 43 -8.79 11.05 -7.41
C PRO A 43 -8.30 11.32 -5.98
N LEU A 44 -7.20 10.67 -5.58
CA LEU A 44 -6.58 10.84 -4.28
C LEU A 44 -6.12 12.29 -4.11
N GLU A 45 -6.38 12.86 -2.93
CA GLU A 45 -5.86 14.18 -2.58
C GLU A 45 -4.36 14.12 -2.35
N ALA A 46 -3.67 15.26 -2.49
CA ALA A 46 -2.22 15.33 -2.33
C ALA A 46 -1.76 14.82 -0.96
N ASN A 47 -2.52 15.09 0.10
CA ASN A 47 -2.24 14.56 1.44
C ASN A 47 -2.37 13.03 1.52
N GLU A 48 -3.35 12.44 0.82
CA GLU A 48 -3.57 10.98 0.81
C GLU A 48 -2.47 10.28 0.02
N VAL A 49 -2.05 10.87 -1.11
CA VAL A 49 -0.92 10.41 -1.91
C VAL A 49 0.39 10.46 -1.12
N GLU A 50 0.62 11.51 -0.33
CA GLU A 50 1.81 11.63 0.51
C GLU A 50 1.85 10.54 1.60
N ILE A 51 0.71 10.29 2.26
CA ILE A 51 0.57 9.22 3.25
C ILE A 51 0.85 7.85 2.62
N LEU A 52 0.19 7.52 1.50
CA LEU A 52 0.39 6.24 0.80
C LEU A 52 1.82 6.07 0.27
N ASN A 53 2.47 7.14 -0.17
CA ASN A 53 3.90 7.12 -0.52
C ASN A 53 4.78 6.86 0.71
N GLY A 54 4.52 7.51 1.84
CA GLY A 54 5.26 7.29 3.10
C GLY A 54 5.14 5.85 3.60
N LEU A 55 3.96 5.25 3.45
CA LEU A 55 3.69 3.87 3.85
C LEU A 55 4.30 2.85 2.87
N SER A 56 4.10 3.02 1.56
CA SER A 56 4.68 2.14 0.54
C SER A 56 6.21 2.24 0.44
N GLY A 57 6.79 3.39 0.80
CA GLY A 57 8.22 3.60 0.89
C GLY A 57 8.87 2.78 2.01
N GLN A 58 8.21 2.62 3.16
CA GLN A 58 8.73 1.86 4.30
C GLN A 58 8.86 0.35 3.98
N VAL A 59 7.92 -0.22 3.24
CA VAL A 59 7.93 -1.68 2.94
C VAL A 59 9.09 -2.09 2.02
N LYS A 60 9.61 -1.16 1.20
CA LYS A 60 10.81 -1.41 0.40
C LYS A 60 12.06 -1.59 1.27
N GLU A 61 12.08 -1.08 2.50
CA GLU A 61 13.22 -1.19 3.40
C GLU A 61 13.20 -2.50 4.22
N ASP A 62 12.03 -2.97 4.66
CA ASP A 62 11.88 -4.24 5.38
C ASP A 62 12.20 -5.49 4.55
N THR A 63 12.14 -5.41 3.21
CA THR A 63 12.51 -6.54 2.35
C THR A 63 14.03 -6.61 2.10
N ILE A 64 14.79 -5.55 2.41
CA ILE A 64 16.24 -5.48 2.14
C ILE A 64 17.08 -5.90 3.36
N THR A 65 16.51 -5.90 4.57
CA THR A 65 17.27 -6.14 5.82
C THR A 65 17.32 -7.58 6.32
N ASN A 66 16.87 -8.58 5.55
CA ASN A 66 16.97 -10.00 5.94
C ASN A 66 17.95 -10.86 5.12
N ILE A 67 19.02 -10.28 4.55
CA ILE A 67 20.12 -11.05 3.93
C ILE A 67 21.49 -10.87 4.59
N LYS A 68 21.56 -10.35 5.82
CA LYS A 68 22.87 -10.21 6.49
C LYS A 68 22.83 -10.46 8.00
N SER A 69 22.41 -11.66 8.38
CA SER A 69 22.85 -12.26 9.63
C SER A 69 23.89 -13.34 9.31
N ARG A 70 25.09 -13.12 9.85
CA ARG A 70 26.33 -13.87 9.68
C ARG A 70 26.22 -15.34 10.08
#